data_AF-A0A6G1CJH2-F1
#
_entry.id   AF-A0A6G1CJH2-F1
#
_cell.length_a   1.000
_cell.length_b   1.000
_cell.length_c   1.000
_cell.angle_alpha   90.00
_cell.angle_beta   90.00
_cell.angle_gamma   90.00
#
_symmetry.space_group_name_H-M   'P 1'
#
loop_
_entity.id
_entity.type
_entity.pdbx_description
1 polymer ?
#
loop_
_entity_poly.entity_id
_entity_poly.type
_entity_poly.pdbx_seq_one_letter_code
_entity_poly.pdbx_strand_id
1 'polypeptide(L)'
;MRDALASWPRQPDFFSVVNLLGGTTIITGSSPRFDVFGNDFGWGRPVTVRSGGANKFDGKVTVYEGPGGAGSMSLEVCLVPAALAKLLADDEFMDAVTTP
;
A
#
# COMPACT_ATOMS: atom_id res chain seq x y z
N MET A 1 17.95 -12.09 12.24
CA MET A 1 16.52 -12.47 12.33
C MET A 1 16.27 -13.57 13.35
N ARG A 2 17.02 -14.68 13.37
CA ARG A 2 16.84 -15.76 14.36
C ARG A 2 17.06 -15.32 15.81
N ASP A 3 18.12 -14.55 16.09
CA ASP A 3 18.39 -14.05 17.44
C ASP A 3 17.36 -13.02 17.91
N ALA A 4 16.90 -12.16 16.99
CA ALA A 4 15.83 -11.19 17.26
C ALA A 4 14.51 -11.89 17.62
N LEU A 5 14.19 -13.02 16.97
CA LEU A 5 13.02 -13.83 17.31
C LEU A 5 13.18 -14.50 18.69
N ALA A 6 14.39 -14.94 19.05
CA ALA A 6 14.66 -15.57 20.33
C ALA A 6 14.61 -14.58 21.51
N SER A 7 14.95 -13.29 21.29
CA SER A 7 14.87 -12.25 22.31
C SER A 7 13.49 -11.60 22.43
N TRP A 8 12.64 -11.71 21.41
CA TRP A 8 11.34 -11.03 21.34
C TRP A 8 10.41 -11.30 22.54
N PRO A 9 10.29 -12.52 23.10
CA PRO A 9 9.45 -12.73 24.29
C PRO A 9 9.90 -11.94 25.53
N ARG A 10 11.18 -11.55 25.61
CA ARG A 10 11.74 -10.75 26.72
C ARG A 10 11.69 -9.25 26.44
N GLN A 11 11.80 -8.86 25.17
CA GLN A 11 11.74 -7.48 24.71
C GLN A 11 10.95 -7.44 23.41
N PRO A 12 9.61 -7.38 23.49
CA PRO A 12 8.80 -7.30 22.29
C PRO A 12 8.95 -5.90 21.68
N ASP A 13 9.36 -5.87 20.43
CA ASP A 13 9.31 -4.66 19.62
C ASP A 13 8.09 -4.73 18.71
N PHE A 14 7.30 -3.67 18.71
CA PHE A 14 6.08 -3.54 17.93
C PHE A 14 6.24 -2.41 16.94
N PHE A 15 5.85 -2.69 15.69
CA PHE A 15 5.73 -1.66 14.68
C PHE A 15 4.73 -0.60 15.14
N SER A 16 5.22 0.63 15.35
CA SER A 16 4.40 1.79 15.66
C SER A 16 4.36 2.72 14.46
N VAL A 17 3.17 2.91 13.91
CA VAL A 17 2.93 3.91 12.85
C VAL A 17 3.32 5.32 13.34
N VAL A 18 3.15 5.60 14.64
CA VAL A 18 3.51 6.90 15.24
C VAL A 18 5.01 7.19 15.10
N ASN A 19 5.87 6.18 15.15
CA ASN A 19 7.31 6.36 14.99
C ASN A 19 7.72 6.73 13.56
N LEU A 20 6.79 6.63 12.60
CA LEU A 20 7.00 6.90 11.18
C LEU A 20 6.33 8.22 10.75
N LEU A 21 5.46 8.78 11.60
CA LEU A 21 4.83 10.07 11.37
C LEU A 21 5.89 11.17 11.51
N GLY A 22 6.22 11.83 10.40
CA GLY A 22 7.14 12.99 10.37
C GLY A 22 8.47 12.76 9.63
N GLY A 23 8.69 11.59 9.03
CA GLY A 23 9.88 11.29 8.22
C GLY A 23 9.58 11.18 6.72
N THR A 24 10.63 11.19 5.89
CA THR A 24 10.55 10.91 4.43
C THR A 24 10.47 9.41 4.14
N THR A 25 9.68 8.66 4.92
CA THR A 25 9.64 7.20 4.86
C THR A 25 8.46 6.74 4.02
N ILE A 26 8.73 5.84 3.07
CA ILE A 26 7.69 5.14 2.32
C ILE A 26 7.49 3.76 2.92
N ILE A 27 6.22 3.39 3.15
CA ILE A 27 5.84 2.09 3.71
C ILE A 27 4.88 1.41 2.76
N THR A 28 5.33 0.31 2.19
CA THR A 28 4.49 -0.58 1.39
C THR A 28 3.86 -1.67 2.25
N GLY A 29 2.63 -2.02 1.92
CA GLY A 29 1.96 -3.20 2.48
C GLY A 29 0.96 -3.79 1.49
N SER A 30 0.34 -4.91 1.88
CA SER A 30 -0.45 -5.76 0.98
C SER A 30 0.42 -6.39 -0.13
N SER A 31 -0.18 -7.04 -1.12
CA SER A 31 0.51 -7.74 -2.19
C SER A 31 -0.36 -7.77 -3.45
N PRO A 32 0.23 -7.59 -4.65
CA PRO A 32 -0.51 -7.74 -5.90
C PRO A 32 -0.87 -9.21 -6.19
N ARG A 33 -0.35 -10.15 -5.37
CA ARG A 33 -0.65 -11.58 -5.48
C ARG A 33 -1.88 -12.00 -4.68
N PHE A 34 -2.48 -11.09 -3.92
CA PHE A 34 -3.71 -11.39 -3.20
C PHE A 34 -4.87 -11.30 -4.17
N ASP A 35 -5.60 -12.40 -4.31
CA ASP A 35 -6.80 -12.51 -5.15
C ASP A 35 -7.95 -11.73 -4.51
N VAL A 36 -7.87 -10.41 -4.63
CA VAL A 36 -8.85 -9.49 -4.05
C VAL A 36 -10.11 -9.42 -4.93
N PHE A 37 -9.96 -9.67 -6.23
CA PHE A 37 -11.07 -9.70 -7.18
C PHE A 37 -11.78 -11.06 -7.22
N GLY A 38 -11.21 -12.15 -6.71
CA GLY A 38 -11.89 -13.44 -6.59
C GLY A 38 -13.00 -13.48 -5.53
N ASN A 39 -13.15 -12.43 -4.72
CA ASN A 39 -14.16 -12.35 -3.66
C ASN A 39 -15.58 -12.08 -4.21
N ASP A 40 -16.24 -13.10 -4.76
CA ASP A 40 -17.65 -13.05 -5.16
C ASP A 40 -18.55 -13.68 -4.09
N PHE A 41 -19.45 -12.87 -3.52
CA PHE A 41 -20.42 -13.29 -2.49
C PHE A 41 -21.76 -13.76 -3.09
N GLY A 42 -21.87 -13.89 -4.42
CA GLY A 42 -23.08 -14.29 -5.13
C GLY A 42 -23.80 -13.15 -5.86
N TRP A 43 -23.25 -11.94 -5.82
CA TRP A 43 -23.77 -10.75 -6.52
C TRP A 43 -22.79 -10.17 -7.55
N GLY A 44 -21.73 -10.93 -7.86
CA GLY A 44 -20.74 -10.57 -8.84
C GLY A 44 -19.42 -10.11 -8.24
N ARG A 45 -18.42 -10.07 -9.12
CA ARG A 45 -17.03 -9.76 -8.82
C ARG A 45 -16.84 -8.31 -8.35
N PRO A 46 -15.93 -8.02 -7.41
CA PRO A 46 -15.54 -6.65 -7.07
C PRO A 46 -15.07 -5.87 -8.30
N VAL A 47 -15.44 -4.60 -8.37
CA VAL A 47 -15.01 -3.67 -9.43
C VAL A 47 -13.71 -2.97 -9.06
N THR A 48 -13.50 -2.70 -7.77
CA THR A 48 -12.31 -2.02 -7.24
C THR A 48 -12.08 -2.40 -5.78
N VAL A 49 -10.86 -2.19 -5.29
CA VAL A 49 -10.43 -2.50 -3.92
C VAL A 49 -9.66 -1.32 -3.36
N ARG A 50 -9.99 -0.90 -2.15
CA ARG A 50 -9.40 0.27 -1.47
C ARG A 50 -9.20 0.00 0.00
N SER A 51 -8.25 0.72 0.62
CA SER A 51 -8.03 0.59 2.06
C SER A 51 -9.02 1.46 2.83
N GLY A 52 -9.36 0.99 4.05
CA GLY A 52 -10.12 1.80 5.01
C GLY A 52 -9.36 3.04 5.45
N GLY A 53 -10.07 4.11 5.82
CA GLY A 53 -9.48 5.42 6.12
C GLY A 53 -8.40 5.41 7.21
N ALA A 54 -8.48 4.52 8.20
CA ALA A 54 -7.47 4.37 9.24
C ALA A 54 -6.09 3.92 8.72
N ASN A 55 -6.01 3.39 7.49
CA ASN A 55 -4.76 3.01 6.84
C ASN A 55 -4.17 4.14 5.99
N LYS A 56 -4.71 5.36 6.00
CA LYS A 56 -4.25 6.47 5.16
C LYS A 56 -3.44 7.46 6.00
N PHE A 57 -2.13 7.45 5.79
CA PHE A 57 -1.20 8.40 6.40
C PHE A 57 -0.08 8.71 5.39
N ASP A 58 0.62 9.81 5.60
CA ASP A 58 1.70 10.24 4.72
C ASP A 58 2.78 9.16 4.56
N GLY A 59 3.19 8.89 3.33
CA GLY A 59 4.16 7.86 2.99
C GLY A 59 3.60 6.44 2.91
N LYS A 60 2.30 6.22 3.16
CA LYS A 60 1.70 4.90 3.00
C LYS A 60 1.43 4.58 1.53
N VAL A 61 1.91 3.42 1.09
CA VAL A 61 1.55 2.81 -0.19
C VAL A 61 0.92 1.45 0.07
N THR A 62 -0.26 1.21 -0.50
CA THR A 62 -0.95 -0.09 -0.44
C THR A 62 -1.02 -0.68 -1.84
N VAL A 63 -0.61 -1.94 -1.97
CA VAL A 63 -0.53 -2.64 -3.25
C VAL A 63 -1.67 -3.64 -3.38
N TYR A 64 -2.39 -3.58 -4.50
CA TYR A 64 -3.45 -4.52 -4.86
C TYR A 64 -3.13 -5.22 -6.18
N GLU A 65 -3.81 -6.33 -6.42
CA GLU A 65 -3.93 -6.88 -7.77
C GLU A 65 -4.46 -5.78 -8.71
N GLY A 66 -3.95 -5.73 -9.94
CA GLY A 66 -4.47 -4.84 -10.96
C GLY A 66 -5.74 -5.41 -11.62
N PRO A 67 -6.64 -4.56 -12.14
CA PRO A 67 -7.84 -5.01 -12.84
C PRO A 67 -7.54 -5.78 -14.13
N GLY A 68 -6.31 -5.67 -14.66
CA GLY A 68 -5.81 -6.42 -15.81
C GLY A 68 -5.46 -7.88 -15.50
N GLY A 69 -5.61 -8.34 -14.26
CA GLY A 69 -5.31 -9.71 -13.82
C GLY A 69 -3.81 -9.97 -13.61
N ALA A 70 -3.44 -11.25 -13.64
CA ALA A 70 -2.13 -11.76 -13.23
C ALA A 70 -0.96 -11.08 -13.98
N GLY A 71 -0.25 -10.20 -13.27
CA GLY A 71 0.88 -9.42 -13.80
C GLY A 71 0.68 -7.91 -13.69
N SER A 72 -0.55 -7.45 -13.48
CA SER A 72 -0.87 -6.04 -13.22
C SER A 72 -0.97 -5.75 -11.72
N MET A 73 -0.76 -4.48 -11.33
CA MET A 73 -0.90 -4.02 -9.95
C MET A 73 -1.61 -2.67 -9.90
N SER A 74 -2.34 -2.43 -8.81
CA SER A 74 -2.87 -1.11 -8.48
C SER A 74 -2.20 -0.60 -7.20
N LEU A 75 -1.89 0.71 -7.17
CA LEU A 75 -1.27 1.35 -6.02
C LEU A 75 -2.24 2.39 -5.43
N GLU A 76 -2.54 2.28 -4.14
CA GLU A 76 -3.11 3.40 -3.38
C GLU A 76 -1.97 4.11 -2.65
N VAL A 77 -1.63 5.31 -3.13
CA VAL A 77 -0.52 6.14 -2.62
C VAL A 77 -1.10 7.28 -1.79
N CYS A 78 -0.74 7.34 -0.50
CA CYS A 78 -1.14 8.39 0.42
C CYS A 78 0.07 9.28 0.74
N LEU A 79 0.00 10.54 0.32
CA LEU A 79 1.04 11.54 0.54
C LEU A 79 0.41 12.85 0.99
N VAL A 80 1.19 13.69 1.67
CA VAL A 80 0.81 15.09 1.89
C VAL A 80 0.59 15.80 0.54
N PRO A 81 -0.34 16.78 0.46
CA PRO A 81 -0.76 17.38 -0.81
C PRO A 81 0.40 17.92 -1.66
N ALA A 82 1.41 18.53 -1.02
CA ALA A 82 2.56 19.09 -1.73
C ALA A 82 3.44 18.02 -2.40
N ALA A 83 3.58 16.84 -1.79
CA ALA A 83 4.34 15.73 -2.37
C ALA A 83 3.53 15.02 -3.47
N LEU A 84 2.23 14.82 -3.24
CA LEU A 84 1.34 14.24 -4.25
C LEU A 84 1.28 15.09 -5.51
N ALA A 85 1.19 16.42 -5.38
CA ALA A 85 1.17 17.33 -6.52
C ALA A 85 2.45 17.24 -7.36
N LYS A 86 3.61 17.05 -6.72
CA LYS A 86 4.89 16.84 -7.43
C LYS A 86 4.93 15.49 -8.14
N LEU A 87 4.46 14.43 -7.49
CA LEU A 87 4.41 13.08 -8.09
C LEU A 87 3.49 13.06 -9.32
N LEU A 88 2.35 13.75 -9.28
CA LEU A 88 1.41 13.85 -10.41
C LEU A 88 1.93 14.72 -11.56
N ALA A 89 2.95 15.56 -11.31
CA ALA A 89 3.59 16.40 -12.32
C ALA A 89 4.92 15.80 -12.83
N ASP A 90 5.28 14.59 -12.38
CA ASP A 90 6.50 13.89 -12.77
C ASP A 90 6.23 13.04 -14.02
N ASP A 91 6.74 13.47 -15.17
CA ASP A 91 6.46 12.82 -16.45
C ASP A 91 7.01 11.39 -16.51
N GLU A 92 8.18 11.12 -15.92
CA GLU A 92 8.79 9.78 -15.90
C GLU A 92 7.90 8.79 -15.13
N PHE A 93 7.39 9.21 -13.97
CA PHE A 93 6.46 8.40 -13.18
C PHE A 93 5.13 8.22 -13.89
N MET A 94 4.57 9.30 -14.44
CA MET A 94 3.25 9.29 -15.08
C MET A 94 3.24 8.48 -16.38
N ASP A 95 4.35 8.40 -17.11
CA ASP A 95 4.50 7.50 -18.27
C ASP A 95 4.45 6.01 -17.88
N ALA A 96 4.78 5.68 -16.62
CA ALA A 96 4.80 4.31 -16.12
C ALA A 96 3.49 3.86 -15.46
N VAL A 97 2.54 4.76 -15.21
CA VAL A 97 1.30 4.46 -14.50
C VAL A 97 0.05 4.88 -15.27
N THR A 98 -1.07 4.23 -14.99
CA THR A 98 -2.38 4.68 -15.45
C THR A 98 -3.17 5.20 -14.27
N THR A 99 -3.76 6.38 -14.40
CA THR A 99 -4.67 6.91 -13.37
C THR A 99 -6.00 6.14 -13.41
N PRO A 100 -6.65 5.90 -12.24
CA PRO A 100 -7.96 5.25 -12.19
C PRO A 100 -9.04 5.96 -13.02
#